data_AF-A0A258Y3I2-F1
#
_entry.id   AF-A0A258Y3I2-F1
#
_cell.length_a   1.000
_cell.length_b   1.000
_cell.length_c   1.000
_cell.angle_alpha   90.00
_cell.angle_beta   90.00
_cell.angle_gamma   90.00
#
_symmetry.space_group_name_H-M   'P 1'
#
loop_
_entity.id
_entity.type
_entity.pdbx_description
1 polymer ?
#
loop_
_entity_poly.entity_id
_entity_poly.type
_entity_poly.pdbx_seq_one_letter_code
_entity_poly.pdbx_strand_id
1 'polypeptide(L)'
;GNKEISTLPFFKQFAVGGPYSMRAWGLRQLGLGSSNTYDSILTSTFRDRYGDMVLEFNAEYRFTMATIAGVKIGSALYSDIGNIWNLKKDPLDTKASFSLSNLATDLAIGVGTGLRLDFNYFLIRLDFAYKVKDPMRTENGGWMSIKNFNWTDIRSNGREVSNYALQLGIGLPF
;
A
#
# COMPACT_ATOMS: atom_id res chain seq x y z
N GLY A 1 -13.24 38.70 -2.13
CA GLY A 1 -13.87 37.64 -2.93
C GLY A 1 -13.18 36.34 -2.63
N ASN A 2 -13.70 35.60 -1.65
CA ASN A 2 -13.06 34.40 -1.11
C ASN A 2 -13.42 33.20 -1.98
N LYS A 3 -12.46 32.70 -2.75
CA LYS A 3 -12.58 31.38 -3.39
C LYS A 3 -12.34 30.34 -2.31
N GLU A 4 -13.42 29.81 -1.75
CA GLU A 4 -13.33 28.65 -0.86
C GLU A 4 -12.71 27.48 -1.61
N ILE A 5 -11.61 26.98 -1.06
CA ILE A 5 -10.91 25.80 -1.52
C ILE A 5 -11.80 24.61 -1.16
N SER A 6 -12.72 24.24 -2.06
CA SER A 6 -13.52 23.04 -1.92
C SER A 6 -12.64 21.80 -2.16
N THR A 7 -11.85 21.41 -1.16
CA THR A 7 -11.40 20.02 -0.99
C THR A 7 -12.56 19.20 -0.44
N LEU A 8 -12.66 17.93 -0.82
CA LEU A 8 -13.67 17.04 -0.22
C LEU A 8 -13.45 17.00 1.30
N PRO A 9 -14.52 17.07 2.12
CA PRO A 9 -14.37 16.94 3.57
C PRO A 9 -13.63 15.64 3.93
N PHE A 10 -12.73 15.70 4.92
CA PHE A 10 -11.85 14.60 5.35
C PHE A 10 -12.52 13.23 5.47
N PHE A 11 -13.80 13.19 5.86
CA PHE A 11 -14.59 11.96 6.01
C PHE A 11 -15.00 11.27 4.69
N LYS A 12 -14.75 11.90 3.53
CA LYS A 12 -15.01 11.33 2.19
C LYS A 12 -13.75 11.00 1.41
N GLN A 13 -12.57 11.26 1.97
CA GLN A 13 -11.33 10.99 1.26
C GLN A 13 -10.88 9.55 1.52
N PHE A 14 -10.33 8.92 0.50
CA PHE A 14 -9.90 7.54 0.58
C PHE A 14 -8.46 7.44 1.06
N ALA A 15 -8.14 6.38 1.80
CA ALA A 15 -6.79 6.06 2.22
C ALA A 15 -6.52 4.57 2.02
N VAL A 16 -5.28 4.25 1.68
CA VAL A 16 -4.91 2.92 1.15
C VAL A 16 -3.77 2.33 1.96
N GLY A 17 -3.77 0.99 2.09
CA GLY A 17 -2.81 0.22 2.89
C GLY A 17 -3.46 -0.55 4.04
N GLY A 18 -2.76 -1.57 4.54
CA GLY A 18 -3.25 -2.49 5.56
C GLY A 18 -3.73 -3.84 5.01
N PRO A 19 -4.40 -4.67 5.84
CA PRO A 19 -4.52 -6.11 5.57
C PRO A 19 -5.56 -6.44 4.51
N TYR A 20 -6.47 -5.50 4.24
CA TYR A 20 -7.59 -5.67 3.32
C TYR A 20 -7.45 -4.81 2.05
N SER A 21 -6.27 -4.24 1.83
CA SER A 21 -5.95 -3.36 0.71
C SER A 21 -4.49 -3.64 0.30
N MET A 22 -3.65 -2.62 0.16
CA MET A 22 -2.25 -2.74 -0.21
C MET A 22 -1.39 -3.30 0.94
N ARG A 23 -1.17 -4.62 0.99
CA ARG A 23 -0.60 -5.30 2.16
C ARG A 23 0.87 -5.00 2.42
N ALA A 24 1.62 -4.55 1.42
CA ALA A 24 3.01 -4.13 1.62
C ALA A 24 3.13 -2.74 2.28
N TRP A 25 2.03 -2.00 2.45
CA TRP A 25 1.99 -0.70 3.12
C TRP A 25 1.22 -0.80 4.43
N GLY A 26 1.70 -0.08 5.45
CA GLY A 26 0.94 0.11 6.67
C GLY A 26 -0.36 0.87 6.40
N LEU A 27 -1.29 0.79 7.34
CA LEU A 27 -2.58 1.47 7.26
C LEU A 27 -2.37 2.97 6.95
N ARG A 28 -2.99 3.45 5.85
CA ARG A 28 -2.94 4.86 5.37
C ARG A 28 -1.56 5.38 4.97
N GLN A 29 -0.60 4.49 4.70
CA GLN A 29 0.78 4.88 4.37
C GLN A 29 1.06 5.02 2.88
N LEU A 30 0.19 4.51 1.99
CA LEU A 30 0.33 4.74 0.55
C LEU A 30 -0.15 6.15 0.19
N GLY A 31 0.62 6.89 -0.61
CA GLY A 31 0.42 8.33 -0.84
C GLY A 31 -0.08 8.73 -2.20
N LEU A 32 -0.29 10.03 -2.38
CA LEU A 32 -0.86 10.62 -3.59
C LEU A 32 0.10 10.53 -4.78
N GLY A 33 -0.15 9.62 -5.72
CA GLY A 33 0.67 9.44 -6.90
C GLY A 33 2.13 9.14 -6.53
N SER A 34 3.03 9.90 -7.13
CA SER A 34 4.46 9.94 -6.84
C SER A 34 4.87 11.21 -6.05
N SER A 35 3.91 11.86 -5.37
CA SER A 35 4.17 13.06 -4.59
C SER A 35 4.99 12.77 -3.33
N ASN A 36 6.00 13.62 -3.09
CA ASN A 36 6.81 13.62 -1.88
C ASN A 36 6.36 14.69 -0.85
N THR A 37 5.28 15.43 -1.14
CA THR A 37 4.81 16.57 -0.31
C THR A 37 4.50 16.16 1.13
N TYR A 38 4.04 14.92 1.33
CA TYR A 38 3.77 14.35 2.66
C TYR A 38 5.02 13.84 3.40
N ASP A 39 6.18 13.74 2.73
CA ASP A 39 7.46 13.39 3.37
C ASP A 39 8.33 14.64 3.63
N SER A 40 8.07 15.79 3.00
CA SER A 40 8.81 17.04 3.26
C SER A 40 8.49 17.71 4.60
N ILE A 41 7.43 17.29 5.30
CA ILE A 41 7.03 17.87 6.60
C ILE A 41 7.58 17.00 7.73
N LEU A 42 8.77 17.37 8.24
CA LEU A 42 9.51 16.70 9.31
C LEU A 42 8.73 16.56 10.65
N THR A 43 7.59 17.21 10.79
CA THR A 43 6.87 17.39 12.07
C THR A 43 5.49 16.71 12.15
N SER A 44 5.02 15.99 11.12
CA SER A 44 3.68 15.40 11.15
C SER A 44 3.68 13.97 11.73
N THR A 45 3.24 13.85 12.98
CA THR A 45 3.02 12.58 13.70
C THR A 45 1.80 11.80 13.18
N PHE A 46 0.95 12.43 12.36
CA PHE A 46 -0.21 11.84 11.71
C PHE A 46 -0.08 12.02 10.21
N ARG A 47 0.32 10.95 9.50
CA ARG A 47 0.57 10.95 8.05
C ARG A 47 -0.46 10.12 7.33
N ASP A 48 -1.72 10.35 7.67
CA ASP A 48 -2.82 9.76 6.94
C ASP A 48 -2.86 10.44 5.57
N ARG A 49 -2.68 9.64 4.53
CA ARG A 49 -2.65 10.14 3.15
C ARG A 49 -3.99 9.88 2.52
N TYR A 50 -4.58 10.96 2.06
CA TYR A 50 -5.93 10.98 1.58
C TYR A 50 -5.98 11.44 0.13
N GLY A 51 -6.80 10.78 -0.68
CA GLY A 51 -7.04 11.16 -2.06
C GLY A 51 -8.52 11.13 -2.42
N ASP A 52 -8.83 11.82 -3.51
CA ASP A 52 -10.18 11.89 -4.08
C ASP A 52 -10.50 10.65 -4.94
N MET A 53 -9.47 9.98 -5.46
CA MET A 53 -9.58 8.83 -6.35
C MET A 53 -8.64 7.71 -5.92
N VAL A 54 -9.14 6.47 -5.94
CA VAL A 54 -8.39 5.24 -5.66
C VAL A 54 -8.47 4.34 -6.89
N LEU A 55 -7.36 3.70 -7.22
CA LEU A 55 -7.35 2.52 -8.07
C LEU A 55 -6.65 1.40 -7.30
N GLU A 56 -7.34 0.28 -7.09
CA GLU A 56 -6.80 -0.90 -6.44
C GLU A 56 -7.16 -2.16 -7.22
N PHE A 57 -6.19 -3.04 -7.36
CA PHE A 57 -6.31 -4.34 -7.97
C PHE A 57 -5.58 -5.36 -7.09
N ASN A 58 -6.24 -6.49 -6.88
CA ASN A 58 -5.75 -7.57 -6.05
C ASN A 58 -5.83 -8.88 -6.84
N ALA A 59 -4.68 -9.54 -6.98
CA ALA A 59 -4.60 -10.88 -7.52
C ALA A 59 -4.08 -11.82 -6.44
N GLU A 60 -4.78 -12.91 -6.20
CA GLU A 60 -4.43 -13.86 -5.15
C GLU A 60 -4.63 -15.30 -5.62
N TYR A 61 -3.62 -16.13 -5.42
CA TYR A 61 -3.63 -17.55 -5.69
C TYR A 61 -3.53 -18.31 -4.36
N ARG A 62 -4.60 -19.03 -4.01
CA ARG A 62 -4.72 -19.78 -2.75
C ARG A 62 -4.54 -21.27 -2.99
N PHE A 63 -3.80 -21.93 -2.11
CA PHE A 63 -3.62 -23.37 -2.14
C PHE A 63 -3.53 -23.96 -0.73
N THR A 64 -4.03 -25.18 -0.57
CA THR A 64 -3.91 -25.92 0.69
C THR A 64 -2.57 -26.64 0.71
N MET A 65 -1.76 -26.41 1.74
CA MET A 65 -0.47 -27.09 1.89
C MET A 65 -0.61 -28.43 2.60
N ALA A 66 -1.34 -28.45 3.72
CA ALA A 66 -1.53 -29.65 4.53
C ALA A 66 -2.79 -29.55 5.38
N THR A 67 -3.27 -30.69 5.86
CA THR A 67 -4.23 -30.76 6.97
C THR A 67 -3.57 -31.53 8.10
N ILE A 68 -3.38 -30.88 9.25
CA ILE A 68 -2.71 -31.47 10.41
C ILE A 68 -3.68 -31.47 11.58
N ALA A 69 -3.95 -32.66 12.14
CA ALA A 69 -4.82 -32.82 13.31
C ALA A 69 -6.19 -32.09 13.19
N GLY A 70 -6.79 -32.10 11.99
CA GLY A 70 -8.08 -31.46 11.71
C GLY A 70 -8.00 -29.95 11.39
N VAL A 71 -6.83 -29.31 11.50
CA VAL A 71 -6.61 -27.91 11.11
C VAL A 71 -6.12 -27.86 9.66
N LYS A 72 -6.80 -27.07 8.81
CA LYS A 72 -6.36 -26.86 7.42
C LYS A 72 -5.32 -25.76 7.39
N ILE A 73 -4.15 -26.08 6.83
CA ILE A 73 -3.07 -25.12 6.62
C ILE A 73 -3.08 -24.74 5.14
N GLY A 74 -3.53 -23.52 4.88
CA GLY A 74 -3.52 -22.89 3.58
C GLY A 74 -2.35 -21.92 3.44
N SER A 75 -1.94 -21.70 2.19
CA SER A 75 -1.07 -20.59 1.83
C SER A 75 -1.69 -19.82 0.67
N ALA A 76 -1.28 -18.56 0.53
CA ALA A 76 -1.72 -17.70 -0.54
C ALA A 76 -0.52 -16.92 -1.07
N LEU A 77 -0.35 -16.87 -2.39
CA LEU A 77 0.53 -15.91 -3.04
C LEU A 77 -0.32 -14.79 -3.60
N TYR A 78 0.11 -13.55 -3.42
CA TYR A 78 -0.67 -12.41 -3.87
C TYR A 78 0.16 -11.29 -4.44
N SER A 79 -0.51 -10.46 -5.25
CA SER A 79 -0.02 -9.17 -5.70
C SER A 79 -1.13 -8.12 -5.51
N ASP A 80 -0.75 -7.02 -4.89
CA ASP A 80 -1.59 -5.85 -4.68
C ASP A 80 -1.03 -4.72 -5.54
N ILE A 81 -1.85 -4.13 -6.39
CA ILE A 81 -1.48 -3.04 -7.28
C ILE A 81 -2.44 -1.90 -7.05
N GLY A 82 -1.94 -0.70 -6.80
CA GLY A 82 -2.83 0.43 -6.63
C GLY A 82 -2.14 1.72 -6.30
N ASN A 83 -2.92 2.80 -6.31
CA ASN A 83 -2.52 4.07 -5.74
C ASN A 83 -3.73 4.97 -5.45
N ILE A 84 -3.46 6.10 -4.80
CA ILE A 84 -4.41 7.19 -4.60
C ILE A 84 -3.96 8.44 -5.34
N TRP A 85 -4.92 9.24 -5.81
CA TRP A 85 -4.66 10.52 -6.47
C TRP A 85 -5.71 11.56 -6.06
N ASN A 86 -5.37 12.83 -6.27
CA ASN A 86 -6.31 13.93 -6.20
C ASN A 86 -6.91 14.20 -7.58
N LEU A 87 -8.22 14.46 -7.61
CA LEU A 87 -8.93 14.79 -8.85
C LEU A 87 -8.64 16.22 -9.28
N LYS A 88 -8.45 17.11 -8.31
CA LYS A 88 -8.12 18.50 -8.57
C LYS A 88 -6.61 18.67 -8.74
N LYS A 89 -6.21 19.26 -9.86
CA LYS A 89 -4.81 19.62 -10.10
C LYS A 89 -4.41 20.75 -9.15
N ASP A 90 -3.37 20.50 -8.38
CA ASP A 90 -2.66 21.54 -7.62
C ASP A 90 -1.43 21.98 -8.44
N PRO A 91 -1.33 23.27 -8.82
CA PRO A 91 -0.13 23.79 -9.48
C PRO A 91 1.15 23.63 -8.66
N LEU A 92 1.04 23.51 -7.34
CA LEU A 92 2.17 23.30 -6.42
C LEU A 92 2.59 21.83 -6.32
N ASP A 93 1.70 20.89 -6.68
CA ASP A 93 1.98 19.46 -6.64
C ASP A 93 1.27 18.72 -7.79
N THR A 94 1.88 18.82 -8.96
CA THR A 94 1.35 18.16 -10.17
C THR A 94 1.44 16.64 -10.10
N LYS A 95 2.27 16.08 -9.20
CA LYS A 95 2.47 14.62 -9.02
C LYS A 95 1.39 13.97 -8.16
N ALA A 96 0.68 14.76 -7.35
CA ALA A 96 -0.48 14.29 -6.59
C ALA A 96 -1.74 14.10 -7.46
N SER A 97 -1.79 14.74 -8.63
CA SER A 97 -2.96 14.70 -9.51
C SER A 97 -2.94 13.51 -10.47
N PHE A 98 -4.11 12.92 -10.73
CA PHE A 98 -4.24 11.81 -11.66
C PHE A 98 -3.89 12.23 -13.09
N SER A 99 -2.97 11.49 -13.73
CA SER A 99 -2.67 11.61 -15.17
C SER A 99 -2.44 10.23 -15.79
N LEU A 100 -3.12 9.93 -16.89
CA LEU A 100 -2.93 8.68 -17.62
C LEU A 100 -1.47 8.49 -18.08
N SER A 101 -0.77 9.58 -18.41
CA SER A 101 0.65 9.54 -18.81
C SER A 101 1.57 9.04 -17.69
N ASN A 102 1.19 9.26 -16.44
CA ASN A 102 1.98 8.96 -15.26
C ASN A 102 1.44 7.73 -14.51
N LEU A 103 0.35 7.13 -14.99
CA LEU A 103 -0.28 6.00 -14.32
C LEU A 103 0.72 4.86 -14.09
N ALA A 104 1.50 4.53 -15.11
CA ALA A 104 2.52 3.48 -15.00
C ALA A 104 3.57 3.80 -13.94
N THR A 105 4.00 5.07 -13.79
CA THR A 105 5.00 5.48 -12.79
C THR A 105 4.41 5.60 -11.39
N ASP A 106 3.16 6.03 -11.30
CA ASP A 106 2.47 6.26 -10.04
C ASP A 106 1.94 4.97 -9.42
N LEU A 107 1.74 3.88 -10.16
CA LEU A 107 1.23 2.65 -9.57
C LEU A 107 2.22 2.04 -8.57
N ALA A 108 1.73 1.76 -7.36
CA ALA A 108 2.44 0.99 -6.37
C ALA A 108 2.12 -0.49 -6.54
N ILE A 109 3.13 -1.36 -6.37
CA ILE A 109 3.01 -2.80 -6.53
C ILE A 109 3.63 -3.50 -5.32
N GLY A 110 2.79 -4.21 -4.57
CA GLY A 110 3.18 -5.13 -3.53
C GLY A 110 3.03 -6.56 -4.01
N VAL A 111 3.93 -7.43 -3.58
CA VAL A 111 3.74 -8.89 -3.68
C VAL A 111 3.96 -9.50 -2.33
N GLY A 112 3.30 -10.62 -2.05
CA GLY A 112 3.44 -11.26 -0.77
C GLY A 112 2.97 -12.68 -0.75
N THR A 113 3.12 -13.26 0.42
CA THR A 113 2.66 -14.60 0.76
C THR A 113 1.89 -14.53 2.08
N GLY A 114 0.91 -15.40 2.24
CA GLY A 114 0.09 -15.50 3.44
C GLY A 114 0.01 -16.94 3.91
N LEU A 115 0.14 -17.14 5.22
CA LEU A 115 -0.15 -18.42 5.87
C LEU A 115 -1.52 -18.34 6.53
N ARG A 116 -2.40 -19.31 6.24
CA ARG A 116 -3.74 -19.41 6.81
C ARG A 116 -3.87 -20.70 7.62
N LEU A 117 -4.27 -20.56 8.88
CA LEU A 117 -4.64 -21.65 9.76
C LEU A 117 -6.15 -21.63 9.95
N ASP A 118 -6.84 -22.63 9.43
CA ASP A 118 -8.29 -22.76 9.48
C ASP A 118 -8.70 -23.67 10.65
N PHE A 119 -9.23 -23.07 11.71
CA PHE A 119 -9.81 -23.78 12.85
C PHE A 119 -11.34 -23.76 12.74
N ASN A 120 -12.01 -24.63 13.49
CA ASN A 120 -13.47 -24.80 13.39
C ASN A 120 -14.30 -23.53 13.70
N TYR A 121 -13.77 -22.59 14.49
CA TYR A 121 -14.51 -21.40 14.94
C TYR A 121 -13.90 -20.08 14.50
N PHE A 122 -12.62 -20.08 14.11
CA PHE A 122 -11.91 -18.90 13.67
C PHE A 122 -10.77 -19.34 12.75
N LEU A 123 -10.33 -18.44 11.89
CA LEU A 123 -9.09 -18.61 11.13
C LEU A 123 -8.08 -17.55 11.57
N ILE A 124 -6.81 -17.93 11.54
CA ILE A 124 -5.68 -17.01 11.71
C ILE A 124 -4.97 -16.87 10.37
N ARG A 125 -4.65 -15.65 9.99
CA ARG A 125 -3.82 -15.34 8.82
C ARG A 125 -2.60 -14.54 9.23
N LEU A 126 -1.44 -14.95 8.74
CA LEU A 126 -0.19 -14.20 8.82
C LEU A 126 0.25 -13.89 7.39
N ASP A 127 0.23 -12.63 7.03
CA ASP A 127 0.63 -12.15 5.71
C ASP A 127 1.98 -11.44 5.78
N PHE A 128 2.87 -11.81 4.87
CA PHE A 128 4.11 -11.12 4.61
C PHE A 128 4.07 -10.51 3.21
N ALA A 129 4.33 -9.22 3.12
CA ALA A 129 4.31 -8.48 1.85
C ALA A 129 5.59 -7.68 1.67
N TYR A 130 6.02 -7.50 0.42
CA TYR A 130 7.16 -6.71 0.00
C TYR A 130 6.79 -5.72 -1.10
N LYS A 131 7.34 -4.51 -1.03
CA LYS A 131 7.13 -3.40 -1.97
C LYS A 131 8.04 -3.55 -3.19
N VAL A 132 7.53 -4.25 -4.21
CA VAL A 132 8.22 -4.42 -5.50
C VAL A 132 8.32 -3.09 -6.23
N LYS A 133 7.27 -2.29 -6.21
CA LYS A 133 7.28 -0.93 -6.75
C LYS A 133 6.69 0.04 -5.75
N ASP A 134 7.48 1.03 -5.40
CA ASP A 134 7.10 2.12 -4.51
C ASP A 134 7.26 3.45 -5.27
N PRO A 135 6.17 4.17 -5.59
CA PRO A 135 6.21 5.43 -6.34
C PRO A 135 7.04 6.53 -5.67
N MET A 136 7.29 6.42 -4.36
CA MET A 136 8.10 7.36 -3.60
C MET A 136 9.57 6.95 -3.49
N ARG A 137 9.94 5.76 -3.97
CA ARG A 137 11.35 5.34 -3.98
C ARG A 137 12.08 6.16 -5.04
N THR A 138 13.17 6.80 -4.62
CA THR A 138 13.97 7.72 -5.44
C THR A 138 14.82 6.98 -6.47
N GLU A 139 15.17 5.74 -6.18
CA GLU A 139 15.99 4.88 -7.03
C GLU A 139 15.17 4.10 -8.05
N ASN A 140 15.78 3.80 -9.20
CA ASN A 140 15.25 2.86 -10.21
C ASN A 140 13.78 3.10 -10.64
N GLY A 141 13.33 4.36 -10.64
CA GLY A 141 11.95 4.71 -11.00
C GLY A 141 10.89 4.07 -10.09
N GLY A 142 11.23 3.84 -8.83
CA GLY A 142 10.35 3.24 -7.82
C GLY A 142 10.45 1.71 -7.73
N TRP A 143 11.08 1.04 -8.69
CA TRP A 143 11.20 -0.41 -8.71
C TRP A 143 12.29 -0.92 -7.77
N MET A 144 12.03 -2.05 -7.11
CA MET A 144 13.06 -2.75 -6.34
C MET A 144 14.17 -3.24 -7.28
N SER A 145 15.40 -3.30 -6.75
CA SER A 145 16.52 -3.93 -7.45
C SER A 145 16.61 -5.40 -7.05
N ILE A 146 16.59 -6.31 -8.02
CA ILE A 146 16.84 -7.74 -7.78
C ILE A 146 18.30 -7.98 -7.38
N LYS A 147 19.24 -7.19 -7.93
CA LYS A 147 20.67 -7.32 -7.63
C LYS A 147 21.04 -6.74 -6.26
N ASN A 148 20.42 -5.61 -5.91
CA ASN A 148 20.66 -4.90 -4.65
C ASN A 148 19.38 -4.92 -3.82
N PHE A 149 18.98 -6.12 -3.40
CA PHE A 149 17.74 -6.28 -2.63
C PHE A 149 17.90 -5.66 -1.24
N ASN A 150 17.04 -4.68 -0.94
CA ASN A 150 17.08 -3.96 0.32
C ASN A 150 15.77 -4.14 1.10
N TRP A 151 15.88 -4.48 2.38
CA TRP A 151 14.75 -4.59 3.29
C TRP A 151 14.19 -3.23 3.72
N THR A 152 15.01 -2.19 3.65
CA THR A 152 14.64 -0.82 3.97
C THR A 152 15.10 0.13 2.86
N ASP A 153 14.52 1.31 2.83
CA ASP A 153 14.80 2.34 1.84
C ASP A 153 14.90 3.70 2.53
N ILE A 154 15.73 4.60 2.00
CA ILE A 154 15.91 5.94 2.53
C ILE A 154 15.16 6.91 1.63
N ARG A 155 14.14 7.56 2.18
CA ARG A 155 13.33 8.56 1.48
C ARG A 155 14.13 9.84 1.25
N SER A 156 13.62 10.71 0.37
CA SER A 156 14.25 12.01 0.06
C SER A 156 14.43 12.93 1.28
N ASN A 157 13.71 12.69 2.37
CA ASN A 157 13.85 13.41 3.64
C ASN A 157 14.86 12.75 4.61
N GLY A 158 15.60 11.74 4.18
CA GLY A 158 16.56 10.99 5.01
C GLY A 158 15.94 9.94 5.93
N ARG A 159 14.62 9.72 5.87
CA ARG A 159 13.93 8.75 6.72
C ARG A 159 14.06 7.34 6.15
N GLU A 160 14.41 6.40 7.02
CA GLU A 160 14.35 4.98 6.72
C GLU A 160 12.90 4.46 6.79
N VAL A 161 12.49 3.73 5.75
CA VAL A 161 11.19 3.05 5.67
C VAL A 161 11.39 1.59 5.34
N SER A 162 10.55 0.72 5.89
CA SER A 162 10.57 -0.71 5.56
C SER A 162 9.98 -0.95 4.16
N ASN A 163 10.64 -1.80 3.38
CA ASN A 163 10.13 -2.32 2.11
C ASN A 163 9.26 -3.56 2.28
N TYR A 164 9.05 -4.02 3.51
CA TYR A 164 8.19 -5.14 3.84
C TYR A 164 7.18 -4.77 4.91
N ALA A 165 6.13 -5.56 5.02
CA ALA A 165 5.13 -5.48 6.07
C ALA A 165 4.71 -6.89 6.49
N LEU A 166 4.45 -7.04 7.80
CA LEU A 166 3.84 -8.22 8.38
C LEU A 166 2.45 -7.84 8.89
N GLN A 167 1.47 -8.68 8.58
CA GLN A 167 0.09 -8.43 8.96
C GLN A 167 -0.52 -9.67 9.58
N LEU A 168 -1.21 -9.46 10.70
CA LEU A 168 -1.98 -10.50 11.37
C LEU A 168 -3.46 -10.21 11.14
N GLY A 169 -4.21 -11.24 10.77
CA GLY A 169 -5.66 -11.17 10.69
C GLY A 169 -6.31 -12.34 11.40
N ILE A 170 -7.48 -12.08 11.96
CA ILE A 170 -8.35 -13.09 12.54
C ILE A 170 -9.70 -12.96 11.84
N GLY A 171 -10.24 -14.09 11.39
CA GLY A 171 -11.51 -14.12 10.67
C GLY A 171 -12.41 -15.24 11.19
N LEU A 172 -13.67 -15.19 10.78
CA LEU A 172 -14.59 -16.30 10.97
C LEU A 172 -14.45 -17.28 9.80
N PRO A 173 -14.53 -18.60 10.06
CA PRO A 173 -14.62 -19.59 8.99
C PRO A 173 -15.98 -19.41 8.29
N PHE A 174 -15.96 -19.47 6.96
CA PHE A 174 -17.15 -19.42 6.11
C PHE A 174 -17.48 -20.81 5.60
#